data_AF-A0A955PAD9-F1
#
_entry.id   AF-A0A955PAD9-F1
#
_cell.length_a   1.000
_cell.length_b   1.000
_cell.length_c   1.000
_cell.angle_alpha   90.00
_cell.angle_beta   90.00
_cell.angle_gamma   90.00
#
_symmetry.space_group_name_H-M   'P 1'
#
loop_
_entity.id
_entity.type
_entity.pdbx_description
1 polymer ?
#
loop_
_entity_poly.entity_id
_entity_poly.type
_entity_poly.pdbx_seq_one_letter_code
_entity_poly.pdbx_strand_id
1 'polypeptide(L)'
;PSLTEEEEGFCYTCHGAGGPASKNIEVDFALLSHHNVAYADQSADGGRVECTDCHNPHAGNHQKPLIDPDEPHLVWTGNEVDFCLRCHDGAPPAGVIFPSTSPGTGYDKSRFSSSTHGLSGSVSCGDCHKAHGSNRESLKTMRYEQSDQVTYSGGGAQYLLCWQCHRENVVVGNEARNAFGTLHDKHVKEKRAPCIECHDPHAGYDSGESGLISFV
;
A
#
# COMPACT_ATOMS: atom_id res chain seq x y z
N PRO A 1 -3.30 8.20 -25.84
CA PRO A 1 -3.38 9.62 -26.26
C PRO A 1 -2.08 10.31 -25.85
N SER A 2 -1.92 11.62 -26.02
CA SER A 2 -0.85 12.31 -25.29
C SER A 2 -1.31 12.63 -23.87
N LEU A 3 -0.41 12.66 -22.87
CA LEU A 3 -0.76 12.99 -21.47
C LEU A 3 -1.55 14.31 -21.33
N THR A 4 -1.33 15.28 -22.24
CA THR A 4 -2.05 16.56 -22.26
C THR A 4 -3.50 16.46 -22.75
N GLU A 5 -3.87 15.36 -23.39
CA GLU A 5 -5.23 15.07 -23.87
C GLU A 5 -6.00 14.16 -22.90
N GLU A 6 -5.33 13.66 -21.86
CA GLU A 6 -5.88 12.77 -20.84
C GLU A 6 -6.29 13.58 -19.58
N GLU A 7 -7.09 12.98 -18.69
CA GLU A 7 -7.66 13.68 -17.52
C GLU A 7 -6.56 14.29 -16.63
N GLU A 8 -5.49 13.54 -16.42
CA GLU A 8 -4.34 13.92 -15.62
C GLU A 8 -3.60 15.13 -16.20
N GLY A 9 -3.63 15.35 -17.52
CA GLY A 9 -3.04 16.54 -18.15
C GLY A 9 -3.68 17.84 -17.66
N PHE A 10 -5.00 17.84 -17.46
CA PHE A 10 -5.69 18.96 -16.84
C PHE A 10 -5.27 19.13 -15.37
N CYS A 11 -5.23 18.04 -14.60
CA CYS A 11 -4.82 18.06 -13.20
C CYS A 11 -3.36 18.57 -13.04
N TYR A 12 -2.45 18.15 -13.91
CA TYR A 12 -1.04 18.54 -13.89
C TYR A 12 -0.79 19.99 -14.32
N THR A 13 -1.75 20.67 -14.94
CA THR A 13 -1.65 22.14 -15.12
C THR A 13 -1.54 22.85 -13.76
N CYS A 14 -2.17 22.29 -12.72
CA CYS A 14 -2.09 22.79 -11.36
C CYS A 14 -1.09 22.03 -10.48
N HIS A 15 -1.06 20.70 -10.62
CA HIS A 15 -0.32 19.78 -9.75
C HIS A 15 0.96 19.21 -10.38
N GLY A 16 1.36 19.67 -11.56
CA GLY A 16 2.57 19.24 -12.26
C GLY A 16 3.72 20.24 -12.13
N ALA A 17 4.76 20.03 -12.94
CA ALA A 17 5.93 20.90 -12.95
C ALA A 17 5.58 22.36 -13.34
N GLY A 18 5.87 23.31 -12.46
CA GLY A 18 5.58 24.74 -12.69
C GLY A 18 4.12 25.14 -12.42
N GLY A 19 3.28 24.22 -11.94
CA GLY A 19 1.92 24.50 -11.49
C GLY A 19 1.88 25.23 -10.14
N PRO A 20 0.75 25.88 -9.79
CA PRO A 20 0.55 26.60 -8.53
C PRO A 20 0.44 25.72 -7.27
N ALA A 21 0.26 24.40 -7.37
CA ALA A 21 0.13 23.55 -6.19
C ALA A 21 1.45 23.47 -5.41
N SER A 22 1.35 23.34 -4.07
CA SER A 22 2.53 23.22 -3.20
C SER A 22 3.31 21.93 -3.41
N LYS A 23 2.67 20.90 -3.96
CA LYS A 23 3.28 19.61 -4.29
C LYS A 23 3.09 19.34 -5.77
N ASN A 24 4.19 19.09 -6.46
CA ASN A 24 4.18 18.48 -7.78
C ASN A 24 3.88 16.98 -7.59
N ILE A 25 2.71 16.52 -8.04
CA ILE A 25 2.29 15.12 -7.93
C ILE A 25 2.58 14.30 -9.18
N GLU A 26 2.80 14.96 -10.33
CA GLU A 26 3.20 14.32 -11.58
C GLU A 26 4.47 13.48 -11.39
N VAL A 27 5.41 13.97 -10.58
CA VAL A 27 6.65 13.23 -10.27
C VAL A 27 6.44 11.97 -9.43
N ASP A 28 5.36 11.88 -8.65
CA ASP A 28 5.05 10.67 -7.87
C ASP A 28 4.50 9.59 -8.80
N PHE A 29 3.61 9.95 -9.73
CA PHE A 29 3.07 9.04 -10.75
C PHE A 29 4.10 8.63 -11.81
N ALA A 30 5.25 9.30 -11.89
CA ALA A 30 6.38 8.85 -12.72
C ALA A 30 7.27 7.78 -12.05
N LEU A 31 6.98 7.39 -10.80
CA LEU A 31 7.80 6.43 -10.05
C LEU A 31 7.52 4.97 -10.44
N LEU A 32 8.40 4.07 -10.00
CA LEU A 32 8.39 2.63 -10.32
C LEU A 32 7.02 1.96 -10.17
N SER A 33 6.30 2.24 -9.09
CA SER A 33 4.92 1.81 -8.93
C SER A 33 4.06 3.01 -8.57
N HIS A 34 2.84 3.01 -9.08
CA HIS A 34 1.82 4.04 -8.89
C HIS A 34 0.46 3.40 -9.25
N HIS A 35 -0.62 4.12 -9.00
CA HIS A 35 -1.92 3.73 -9.52
C HIS A 35 -2.04 4.17 -10.99
N ASN A 36 -2.62 3.32 -11.85
CA ASN A 36 -2.63 3.48 -13.31
C ASN A 36 -3.59 4.59 -13.77
N VAL A 37 -3.20 5.85 -13.55
CA VAL A 37 -3.94 7.04 -13.97
C VAL A 37 -3.68 7.46 -15.40
N ALA A 38 -2.51 7.16 -15.95
CA ALA A 38 -2.20 7.49 -17.33
C ALA A 38 -2.66 6.37 -18.27
N TYR A 39 -3.10 6.72 -19.47
CA TYR A 39 -3.53 5.76 -20.50
C TYR A 39 -2.42 4.75 -20.85
N ALA A 40 -1.16 5.18 -20.78
CA ALA A 40 -0.02 4.32 -21.05
C ALA A 40 0.02 3.10 -20.11
N ASP A 41 -0.23 3.32 -18.81
CA ASP A 41 -0.28 2.25 -17.81
C ASP A 41 -1.53 1.40 -17.99
N GLN A 42 -2.68 2.06 -18.22
CA GLN A 42 -3.96 1.39 -18.44
C GLN A 42 -3.92 0.45 -19.65
N SER A 43 -3.22 0.85 -20.71
CA SER A 43 -3.02 0.05 -21.92
C SER A 43 -2.04 -1.10 -21.72
N ALA A 44 -1.15 -1.01 -20.72
CA ALA A 44 -0.09 -1.98 -20.50
C ALA A 44 -0.58 -3.25 -19.78
N ASP A 45 -1.43 -3.10 -18.76
CA ASP A 45 -1.88 -4.22 -17.92
C ASP A 45 -3.42 -4.33 -17.74
N GLY A 46 -4.17 -3.38 -18.32
CA GLY A 46 -5.63 -3.31 -18.26
C GLY A 46 -6.18 -2.75 -16.95
N GLY A 47 -5.34 -2.43 -15.97
CA GLY A 47 -5.74 -1.75 -14.73
C GLY A 47 -6.05 -0.28 -15.00
N ARG A 48 -7.08 0.25 -14.34
CA ARG A 48 -7.55 1.62 -14.55
C ARG A 48 -8.04 2.23 -13.26
N VAL A 49 -7.62 3.45 -13.01
CA VAL A 49 -8.22 4.39 -12.08
C VAL A 49 -7.90 5.78 -12.58
N GLU A 50 -8.70 6.78 -12.25
CA GLU A 50 -8.49 8.17 -12.62
C GLU A 50 -8.28 9.05 -11.39
N CYS A 51 -7.82 10.27 -11.64
CA CYS A 51 -7.71 11.29 -10.59
C CYS A 51 -9.07 11.50 -9.90
N THR A 52 -10.14 11.50 -10.70
CA THR A 52 -11.49 11.74 -10.23
C THR A 52 -12.17 10.59 -9.50
N ASP A 53 -11.57 9.40 -9.47
CA ASP A 53 -12.03 8.29 -8.64
C ASP A 53 -11.66 8.51 -7.16
N CYS A 54 -10.67 9.36 -6.87
CA CYS A 54 -10.24 9.71 -5.51
C CYS A 54 -10.53 11.16 -5.14
N HIS A 55 -10.45 12.08 -6.11
CA HIS A 55 -10.54 13.52 -5.91
C HIS A 55 -11.68 14.14 -6.72
N ASN A 56 -12.22 15.26 -6.27
CA ASN A 56 -13.11 16.04 -7.12
C ASN A 56 -12.95 17.52 -6.80
N PRO A 57 -12.45 18.35 -7.74
CA PRO A 57 -12.23 19.77 -7.47
C PRO A 57 -13.52 20.57 -7.26
N HIS A 58 -14.69 20.00 -7.58
CA HIS A 58 -16.00 20.63 -7.36
C HIS A 58 -16.65 20.21 -6.04
N ALA A 59 -16.17 19.15 -5.39
CA ALA A 59 -16.70 18.67 -4.11
C ALA A 59 -15.66 18.82 -2.98
N GLY A 60 -14.45 18.31 -3.18
CA GLY A 60 -13.34 18.35 -2.24
C GLY A 60 -12.66 19.72 -2.16
N ASN A 61 -11.76 19.85 -1.19
CA ASN A 61 -10.90 21.02 -1.01
C ASN A 61 -9.56 20.60 -0.39
N HIS A 62 -8.65 21.54 -0.14
CA HIS A 62 -7.32 21.21 0.37
C HIS A 62 -7.32 20.59 1.78
N GLN A 63 -8.36 20.82 2.60
CA GLN A 63 -8.49 20.18 3.91
C GLN A 63 -9.14 18.80 3.83
N LYS A 64 -10.05 18.60 2.89
CA LYS A 64 -10.75 17.33 2.62
C LYS A 64 -10.71 17.05 1.12
N PRO A 65 -9.57 16.55 0.61
CA PRO A 65 -9.36 16.43 -0.82
C PRO A 65 -10.04 15.20 -1.41
N LEU A 66 -10.37 14.21 -0.58
CA LEU A 66 -10.95 12.93 -1.01
C LEU A 66 -12.47 13.04 -1.15
N ILE A 67 -13.00 12.34 -2.15
CA ILE A 67 -14.42 12.07 -2.33
C ILE A 67 -14.78 10.63 -1.92
N ASP A 68 -16.07 10.32 -1.78
CA ASP A 68 -16.51 8.93 -1.70
C ASP A 68 -16.44 8.29 -3.10
N PRO A 69 -15.62 7.25 -3.33
CA PRO A 69 -15.52 6.57 -4.62
C PRO A 69 -16.84 5.95 -5.12
N ASP A 70 -17.78 5.62 -4.22
CA ASP A 70 -19.11 5.12 -4.59
C ASP A 70 -20.10 6.26 -4.91
N GLU A 71 -19.84 7.46 -4.38
CA GLU A 71 -20.66 8.66 -4.55
C GLU A 71 -19.77 9.89 -4.85
N PRO A 72 -19.23 10.04 -6.07
CA PRO A 72 -18.11 10.94 -6.38
C PRO A 72 -18.42 12.45 -6.30
N HIS A 73 -19.64 12.80 -5.93
CA HIS A 73 -20.11 14.15 -5.67
C HIS A 73 -20.10 14.50 -4.17
N LEU A 74 -19.84 13.53 -3.30
CA LEU A 74 -19.74 13.70 -1.85
C LEU A 74 -18.29 13.71 -1.42
N VAL A 75 -17.97 14.60 -0.49
CA VAL A 75 -16.67 14.63 0.18
C VAL A 75 -16.56 13.45 1.12
N TRP A 76 -15.43 12.75 1.11
CA TRP A 76 -15.17 11.66 2.04
C TRP A 76 -15.11 12.15 3.48
N THR A 77 -15.80 11.47 4.38
CA THR A 77 -15.82 11.79 5.82
C THR A 77 -15.31 10.66 6.71
N GLY A 78 -15.00 9.49 6.14
CA GLY A 78 -14.44 8.36 6.87
C GLY A 78 -12.94 8.49 7.14
N ASN A 79 -12.33 7.42 7.64
CA ASN A 79 -10.87 7.33 7.79
C ASN A 79 -10.22 6.82 6.48
N GLU A 80 -8.89 6.81 6.43
CA GLU A 80 -8.14 6.40 5.23
C GLU A 80 -8.28 4.89 4.94
N VAL A 81 -8.34 4.03 5.96
CA VAL A 81 -8.53 2.59 5.76
C VAL A 81 -9.86 2.32 5.06
N ASP A 82 -10.95 2.90 5.58
CA ASP A 82 -12.28 2.78 5.01
C ASP A 82 -12.34 3.35 3.58
N PHE A 83 -11.59 4.42 3.29
CA PHE A 83 -11.47 4.99 1.94
C PHE A 83 -10.83 4.00 0.97
N CYS A 84 -9.64 3.48 1.31
CA CYS A 84 -8.91 2.56 0.45
C CYS A 84 -9.72 1.28 0.21
N LEU A 85 -10.45 0.81 1.22
CA LEU A 85 -11.28 -0.38 1.13
C LEU A 85 -12.51 -0.21 0.22
N ARG A 86 -12.89 1.01 -0.18
CA ARG A 86 -13.94 1.18 -1.21
C ARG A 86 -13.58 0.55 -2.54
N CYS A 87 -12.29 0.47 -2.87
CA CYS A 87 -11.80 -0.23 -4.06
C CYS A 87 -11.17 -1.57 -3.71
N HIS A 88 -10.47 -1.65 -2.57
CA HIS A 88 -9.69 -2.81 -2.16
C HIS A 88 -10.50 -3.82 -1.31
N ASP A 89 -11.81 -3.94 -1.49
CA ASP A 89 -12.66 -4.93 -0.82
C ASP A 89 -13.04 -6.13 -1.69
N GLY A 90 -12.51 -6.19 -2.92
CA GLY A 90 -12.84 -7.23 -3.89
C GLY A 90 -13.95 -6.84 -4.88
N ALA A 91 -14.59 -5.68 -4.70
CA ALA A 91 -15.67 -5.18 -5.55
C ALA A 91 -15.51 -3.68 -5.85
N PRO A 92 -14.52 -3.29 -6.69
CA PRO A 92 -14.25 -1.89 -6.97
C PRO A 92 -15.44 -1.13 -7.56
N PRO A 93 -15.54 0.20 -7.34
CA PRO A 93 -16.56 1.04 -7.91
C PRO A 93 -16.51 1.05 -9.45
N ALA A 94 -17.61 1.47 -10.08
CA ALA A 94 -17.68 1.54 -11.53
C ALA A 94 -16.60 2.48 -12.11
N GLY A 95 -15.83 1.98 -13.10
CA GLY A 95 -14.76 2.74 -13.74
C GLY A 95 -13.36 2.41 -13.22
N VAL A 96 -13.26 1.85 -12.01
CA VAL A 96 -12.02 1.31 -11.44
C VAL A 96 -11.86 -0.15 -11.86
N ILE A 97 -10.68 -0.48 -12.38
CA ILE A 97 -10.34 -1.83 -12.86
C ILE A 97 -8.99 -2.21 -12.27
N PHE A 98 -8.90 -3.36 -11.62
CA PHE A 98 -7.60 -3.90 -11.22
C PHE A 98 -6.94 -4.66 -12.38
N PRO A 99 -5.60 -4.62 -12.49
CA PRO A 99 -4.87 -5.45 -13.44
C PRO A 99 -5.23 -6.93 -13.29
N SER A 100 -5.23 -7.66 -14.41
CA SER A 100 -5.54 -9.10 -14.43
C SER A 100 -4.58 -9.96 -13.58
N THR A 101 -3.39 -9.44 -13.28
CA THR A 101 -2.41 -10.02 -12.37
C THR A 101 -1.97 -8.97 -11.35
N SER A 102 -2.02 -9.31 -10.07
CA SER A 102 -1.58 -8.44 -8.98
C SER A 102 -0.45 -9.13 -8.20
N PRO A 103 0.71 -8.47 -7.98
CA PRO A 103 1.79 -9.03 -7.17
C PRO A 103 1.37 -9.22 -5.69
N GLY A 104 2.09 -10.09 -4.97
CA GLY A 104 1.86 -10.30 -3.53
C GLY A 104 0.52 -10.96 -3.23
N THR A 105 -0.20 -10.47 -2.21
CA THR A 105 -1.49 -11.05 -1.75
C THR A 105 -2.71 -10.54 -2.50
N GLY A 106 -2.53 -10.00 -3.72
CA GLY A 106 -3.61 -9.49 -4.58
C GLY A 106 -4.10 -8.08 -4.24
N TYR A 107 -5.20 -7.63 -4.84
CA TYR A 107 -5.78 -6.30 -4.59
C TYR A 107 -6.88 -6.31 -3.52
N ASP A 108 -7.52 -7.45 -3.26
CA ASP A 108 -8.50 -7.56 -2.18
C ASP A 108 -7.78 -7.53 -0.82
N LYS A 109 -8.16 -6.54 -0.01
CA LYS A 109 -7.70 -6.23 1.34
C LYS A 109 -8.86 -6.12 2.30
N SER A 110 -10.04 -6.63 1.96
CA SER A 110 -11.22 -6.65 2.84
C SER A 110 -10.93 -7.22 4.23
N ARG A 111 -9.99 -8.18 4.31
CA ARG A 111 -9.52 -8.79 5.56
C ARG A 111 -8.65 -7.88 6.44
N PHE A 112 -8.17 -6.74 5.94
CA PHE A 112 -7.26 -5.84 6.68
C PHE A 112 -7.90 -5.34 7.96
N SER A 113 -9.18 -4.99 7.92
CA SER A 113 -9.96 -4.55 9.09
C SER A 113 -9.96 -5.56 10.24
N SER A 114 -9.82 -6.86 9.93
CA SER A 114 -9.73 -7.95 10.90
C SER A 114 -8.30 -8.38 11.25
N SER A 115 -7.29 -7.81 10.59
CA SER A 115 -5.89 -8.11 10.87
C SER A 115 -5.43 -7.48 12.18
N THR A 116 -4.30 -7.93 12.73
CA THR A 116 -3.73 -7.29 13.92
C THR A 116 -3.39 -5.82 13.69
N HIS A 117 -3.00 -5.43 12.46
CA HIS A 117 -2.76 -4.03 12.12
C HIS A 117 -4.06 -3.22 12.10
N GLY A 118 -5.10 -3.72 11.44
CA GLY A 118 -6.40 -3.05 11.38
C GLY A 118 -7.06 -2.93 12.75
N LEU A 119 -7.01 -3.99 13.56
CA LEU A 119 -7.56 -4.01 14.92
C LEU A 119 -6.81 -3.12 15.91
N SER A 120 -5.53 -2.81 15.65
CA SER A 120 -4.77 -1.89 16.50
C SER A 120 -5.32 -0.46 16.46
N GLY A 121 -6.04 -0.09 15.38
CA GLY A 121 -6.51 1.26 15.11
C GLY A 121 -5.43 2.33 14.96
N SER A 122 -4.15 1.94 15.03
CA SER A 122 -2.98 2.83 15.02
C SER A 122 -2.19 2.77 13.71
N VAL A 123 -2.57 1.84 12.82
CA VAL A 123 -1.92 1.64 11.52
C VAL A 123 -2.96 1.89 10.43
N SER A 124 -2.61 2.75 9.49
CA SER A 124 -3.37 3.04 8.28
C SER A 124 -2.64 2.54 7.03
N CYS A 125 -3.31 2.56 5.89
CA CYS A 125 -2.72 2.18 4.60
C CYS A 125 -1.50 3.06 4.26
N GLY A 126 -1.57 4.36 4.57
CA GLY A 126 -0.52 5.35 4.30
C GLY A 126 0.79 5.14 5.05
N ASP A 127 0.79 4.37 6.15
CA ASP A 127 2.02 4.05 6.90
C ASP A 127 2.92 3.09 6.11
N CYS A 128 2.30 2.22 5.31
CA CYS A 128 2.98 1.23 4.50
C CYS A 128 3.04 1.58 3.02
N HIS A 129 2.04 2.28 2.49
CA HIS A 129 1.87 2.56 1.06
C HIS A 129 1.81 4.06 0.77
N LYS A 130 2.25 4.44 -0.44
CA LYS A 130 2.13 5.78 -0.99
C LYS A 130 1.06 5.78 -2.08
N ALA A 131 -0.10 6.37 -1.81
CA ALA A 131 -1.25 6.34 -2.73
C ALA A 131 -0.96 6.87 -4.15
N HIS A 132 -0.02 7.81 -4.32
CA HIS A 132 0.29 8.39 -5.63
C HIS A 132 1.44 7.69 -6.36
N GLY A 133 2.41 7.15 -5.63
CA GLY A 133 3.56 6.48 -6.24
C GLY A 133 4.74 6.26 -5.31
N SER A 134 5.55 5.25 -5.63
CA SER A 134 6.76 4.89 -4.91
C SER A 134 7.84 4.34 -5.86
N ASN A 135 9.10 4.58 -5.50
CA ASN A 135 10.25 3.94 -6.14
C ASN A 135 10.44 2.47 -5.71
N ARG A 136 9.44 1.89 -5.06
CA ARG A 136 9.40 0.51 -4.57
C ARG A 136 8.15 -0.15 -5.12
N GLU A 137 8.18 -1.45 -5.30
CA GLU A 137 7.01 -2.23 -5.71
C GLU A 137 5.82 -2.03 -4.78
N SER A 138 4.61 -2.25 -5.29
CA SER A 138 3.36 -2.23 -4.50
C SER A 138 3.23 -0.97 -3.64
N LEU A 139 3.65 0.19 -4.15
CA LEU A 139 3.54 1.49 -3.50
C LEU A 139 4.25 1.63 -2.14
N LYS A 140 5.15 0.72 -1.75
CA LYS A 140 5.71 0.68 -0.40
C LYS A 140 6.44 1.97 -0.01
N THR A 141 6.23 2.48 1.21
CA THR A 141 6.91 3.68 1.74
C THR A 141 8.40 3.43 1.99
N MET A 142 8.74 2.21 2.41
CA MET A 142 10.06 1.78 2.84
C MET A 142 10.44 0.41 2.26
N ARG A 143 11.73 0.05 2.38
CA ARG A 143 12.26 -1.17 1.77
C ARG A 143 11.62 -2.42 2.37
N TYR A 144 11.12 -3.29 1.51
CA TYR A 144 10.74 -4.64 1.85
C TYR A 144 11.04 -5.56 0.67
N GLU A 145 12.01 -6.45 0.84
CA GLU A 145 12.36 -7.47 -0.15
C GLU A 145 11.44 -8.68 0.02
N GLN A 146 10.71 -9.01 -1.05
CA GLN A 146 9.70 -10.09 -1.07
C GLN A 146 10.26 -11.40 -1.61
N SER A 147 11.42 -11.37 -2.24
CA SER A 147 12.00 -12.54 -2.90
C SER A 147 12.55 -13.56 -1.91
N ASP A 148 12.48 -14.83 -2.29
CA ASP A 148 13.11 -15.90 -1.53
C ASP A 148 14.63 -15.76 -1.53
N GLN A 149 15.26 -16.34 -0.51
CA GLN A 149 16.72 -16.43 -0.41
C GLN A 149 17.44 -15.08 -0.28
N VAL A 150 16.73 -14.01 0.11
CA VAL A 150 17.33 -12.72 0.44
C VAL A 150 18.25 -12.87 1.66
N THR A 151 19.52 -12.48 1.48
CA THR A 151 20.51 -12.58 2.57
C THR A 151 20.22 -11.55 3.65
N TYR A 152 20.05 -12.02 4.88
CA TYR A 152 19.88 -11.15 6.03
C TYR A 152 21.17 -10.36 6.31
N SER A 153 21.12 -9.04 6.14
CA SER A 153 22.32 -8.20 6.26
C SER A 153 21.99 -6.82 6.84
N GLY A 154 23.01 -6.18 7.42
CA GLY A 154 22.92 -4.79 7.88
C GLY A 154 21.79 -4.50 8.87
N GLY A 155 21.53 -5.40 9.83
CA GLY A 155 20.42 -5.22 10.79
C GLY A 155 19.04 -5.35 10.15
N GLY A 156 18.89 -6.22 9.15
CA GLY A 156 17.62 -6.41 8.47
C GLY A 156 17.22 -5.25 7.56
N ALA A 157 18.20 -4.56 6.96
CA ALA A 157 17.97 -3.40 6.08
C ALA A 157 17.06 -3.71 4.86
N GLN A 158 16.86 -4.98 4.53
CA GLN A 158 15.91 -5.44 3.53
C GLN A 158 14.44 -5.37 3.98
N TYR A 159 14.16 -5.22 5.28
CA TYR A 159 12.81 -5.22 5.89
C TYR A 159 12.51 -3.91 6.64
N LEU A 160 13.12 -2.80 6.22
CA LEU A 160 12.94 -1.48 6.86
C LEU A 160 11.48 -1.06 6.99
N LEU A 161 10.59 -1.48 6.09
CA LEU A 161 9.15 -1.22 6.20
C LEU A 161 8.57 -1.71 7.53
N CYS A 162 8.90 -2.93 7.92
CA CYS A 162 8.44 -3.55 9.16
C CYS A 162 9.10 -2.88 10.37
N TRP A 163 10.38 -2.54 10.23
CA TRP A 163 11.18 -1.95 11.31
C TRP A 163 10.83 -0.51 11.66
N GLN A 164 9.92 0.13 10.91
CA GLN A 164 9.35 1.41 11.31
C GLN A 164 8.65 1.33 12.67
N CYS A 165 8.05 0.18 12.98
CA CYS A 165 7.31 -0.04 14.21
C CYS A 165 7.81 -1.26 14.99
N HIS A 166 8.21 -2.32 14.30
CA HIS A 166 8.70 -3.54 14.94
C HIS A 166 10.18 -3.42 15.27
N ARG A 167 10.55 -3.82 16.50
CA ARG A 167 11.96 -3.81 16.91
C ARG A 167 12.63 -5.12 16.47
N GLU A 168 13.70 -5.01 15.67
CA GLU A 168 14.44 -6.16 15.13
C GLU A 168 14.82 -7.18 16.22
N ASN A 169 15.36 -6.72 17.36
CA ASN A 169 15.80 -7.59 18.45
C ASN A 169 14.65 -8.39 19.10
N VAL A 170 13.42 -7.87 19.05
CA VAL A 170 12.21 -8.49 19.62
C VAL A 170 11.58 -9.48 18.64
N VAL A 171 11.75 -9.29 17.34
CA VAL A 171 11.15 -10.17 16.32
C VAL A 171 12.10 -11.28 15.90
N VAL A 172 13.32 -10.92 15.49
CA VAL A 172 14.31 -11.85 14.89
C VAL A 172 15.63 -11.90 15.68
N GLY A 173 15.66 -11.35 16.88
CA GLY A 173 16.84 -11.33 17.74
C GLY A 173 16.77 -12.32 18.91
N ASN A 174 17.79 -12.25 19.76
CA ASN A 174 17.94 -13.13 20.94
C ASN A 174 16.86 -12.91 22.01
N GLU A 175 16.10 -11.81 21.92
CA GLU A 175 14.99 -11.47 22.82
C GLU A 175 13.63 -11.85 22.23
N ALA A 176 13.59 -12.61 21.11
CA ALA A 176 12.35 -13.08 20.51
C ALA A 176 11.52 -13.91 21.50
N ARG A 177 10.55 -13.25 22.12
CA ARG A 177 9.53 -13.84 23.00
C ARG A 177 8.16 -13.66 22.36
N ASN A 178 7.99 -14.26 21.19
CA ASN A 178 6.73 -14.32 20.47
C ASN A 178 6.21 -15.76 20.41
N ALA A 179 5.04 -15.98 19.81
CA ALA A 179 4.41 -17.30 19.72
C ALA A 179 5.29 -18.37 19.05
N PHE A 180 6.30 -17.94 18.28
CA PHE A 180 7.22 -18.80 17.55
C PHE A 180 8.55 -19.05 18.30
N GLY A 181 8.70 -18.52 19.52
CA GLY A 181 9.91 -18.64 20.33
C GLY A 181 11.14 -18.06 19.63
N THR A 182 12.25 -18.82 19.63
CA THR A 182 13.52 -18.40 19.01
C THR A 182 13.64 -18.76 17.53
N LEU A 183 12.58 -19.28 16.90
CA LEU A 183 12.66 -19.83 15.54
C LEU A 183 12.67 -18.75 14.44
N HIS A 184 12.30 -17.50 14.74
CA HIS A 184 12.36 -16.41 13.76
C HIS A 184 13.79 -16.18 13.23
N ASP A 185 14.81 -16.24 14.10
CA ASP A 185 16.21 -16.10 13.70
C ASP A 185 16.60 -17.16 12.65
N LYS A 186 16.22 -18.42 12.90
CA LYS A 186 16.43 -19.53 11.98
C LYS A 186 15.75 -19.30 10.63
N HIS A 187 14.46 -18.96 10.60
CA HIS A 187 13.74 -18.84 9.34
C HIS A 187 14.17 -17.61 8.56
N VAL A 188 14.27 -16.45 9.22
CA VAL A 188 14.55 -15.18 8.56
C VAL A 188 16.03 -15.03 8.21
N LYS A 189 16.96 -15.47 9.08
CA LYS A 189 18.41 -15.30 8.84
C LYS A 189 19.06 -16.50 8.18
N GLU A 190 18.80 -17.71 8.66
CA GLU A 190 19.45 -18.92 8.13
C GLU A 190 18.73 -19.46 6.88
N LYS A 191 17.40 -19.59 6.95
CA LYS A 191 16.58 -20.11 5.83
C LYS A 191 16.22 -19.05 4.81
N ARG A 192 16.41 -17.78 5.15
CA ARG A 192 16.18 -16.62 4.27
C ARG A 192 14.73 -16.56 3.78
N ALA A 193 13.81 -16.90 4.67
CA ALA A 193 12.37 -16.75 4.48
C ALA A 193 11.98 -15.28 4.70
N PRO A 194 11.41 -14.59 3.71
CA PRO A 194 10.85 -13.25 3.91
C PRO A 194 9.64 -13.31 4.83
N CYS A 195 9.37 -12.22 5.58
CA CYS A 195 8.26 -12.18 6.53
C CYS A 195 6.91 -12.60 5.92
N ILE A 196 6.64 -12.21 4.67
CA ILE A 196 5.36 -12.49 4.00
C ILE A 196 5.17 -13.93 3.57
N GLU A 197 6.21 -14.76 3.63
CA GLU A 197 6.06 -16.21 3.43
C GLU A 197 5.20 -16.83 4.53
N CYS A 198 5.19 -16.23 5.74
CA CYS A 198 4.39 -16.68 6.87
C CYS A 198 3.35 -15.64 7.36
N HIS A 199 3.49 -14.36 6.98
CA HIS A 199 2.65 -13.28 7.51
C HIS A 199 2.01 -12.45 6.40
N ASP A 200 0.68 -12.39 6.35
CA ASP A 200 0.02 -11.36 5.55
C ASP A 200 -0.27 -10.14 6.44
N PRO A 201 0.37 -8.97 6.23
CA PRO A 201 0.05 -7.76 7.01
C PRO A 201 -1.39 -7.28 6.79
N HIS A 202 -2.07 -7.78 5.77
CA HIS A 202 -3.45 -7.45 5.42
C HIS A 202 -4.48 -8.48 5.84
N ALA A 203 -4.08 -9.64 6.36
CA ALA A 203 -5.04 -10.63 6.81
C ALA A 203 -4.80 -10.98 8.28
N GLY A 204 -5.89 -11.32 8.95
CA GLY A 204 -5.78 -12.08 10.18
C GLY A 204 -5.10 -13.41 9.90
N TYR A 205 -4.54 -13.98 10.96
CA TYR A 205 -3.99 -15.31 10.99
C TYR A 205 -4.99 -16.40 10.52
N ASP A 206 -4.54 -17.35 9.69
CA ASP A 206 -5.32 -18.52 9.32
C ASP A 206 -5.49 -19.47 10.52
N SER A 207 -6.70 -20.01 10.72
CA SER A 207 -6.98 -20.94 11.82
C SER A 207 -6.14 -22.23 11.71
N GLY A 208 -4.96 -22.27 12.35
CA GLY A 208 -4.11 -23.46 12.43
C GLY A 208 -2.59 -23.24 12.50
N GLU A 209 -2.07 -22.07 12.13
CA GLU A 209 -0.62 -21.78 11.98
C GLU A 209 0.21 -21.17 13.15
N SER A 210 0.01 -21.40 14.46
CA SER A 210 0.84 -20.84 15.57
C SER A 210 1.63 -19.51 15.36
N GLY A 211 1.00 -18.41 14.91
CA GLY A 211 1.75 -17.32 14.26
C GLY A 211 1.27 -15.91 14.56
N LEU A 212 1.10 -15.53 15.83
CA LEU A 212 1.00 -14.12 16.19
C LEU A 212 2.37 -13.58 16.57
N ILE A 213 2.78 -12.48 15.95
CA ILE A 213 3.54 -11.50 16.70
C ILE A 213 2.55 -10.69 17.52
N SER A 214 2.13 -11.27 18.65
CA SER A 214 1.47 -10.52 19.70
C SER A 214 2.55 -9.72 20.40
N PHE A 215 2.56 -8.41 20.16
CA PHE A 215 3.30 -7.48 20.98
C PHE A 215 2.36 -7.04 22.08
N VAL A 216 2.77 -7.27 23.33
CA VAL A 216 2.30 -6.52 24.48
C VAL A 216 2.10 -5.04 24.16
#